data_AF-A0A4R6NYZ7-F1
#
_entry.id   AF-A0A4R6NYZ7-F1
#
_cell.length_a   1.000
_cell.length_b   1.000
_cell.length_c   1.000
_cell.angle_alpha   90.00
_cell.angle_beta   90.00
_cell.angle_gamma   90.00
#
_symmetry.space_group_name_H-M   'P 1'
#
loop_
_entity.id
_entity.type
_entity.pdbx_description
1 polymer ?
#
loop_
_entity_poly.entity_id
_entity_poly.type
_entity_poly.pdbx_seq_one_letter_code
_entity_poly.pdbx_strand_id
1 'polypeptide(L)'
;MDAVTALGVPGISDQFRSIGSPTLRTVSDDPISQEDAEIIAAVVDHIDPDTPLTDEQLQQVLAVELDPPPTLRAIRTVLAILRMPHVQYRPGEPSAAVLDRMRTMLEDAETNPPPPDYLGNMPY
;
A
#
# COMPACT_ATOMS: atom_id res chain seq x y z
N MET A 1 -39.39 -49.35 -23.43
CA MET A 1 -37.97 -49.74 -23.49
C MET A 1 -37.47 -49.10 -24.77
N ASP A 2 -36.91 -47.90 -24.76
CA ASP A 2 -35.72 -47.51 -24.00
C ASP A 2 -35.69 -46.02 -23.61
N ALA A 3 -34.78 -45.70 -22.70
CA ALA A 3 -34.78 -44.59 -21.76
C ALA A 3 -34.66 -43.19 -22.37
N VAL A 4 -35.56 -42.31 -21.94
CA VAL A 4 -35.40 -40.84 -21.90
C VAL A 4 -34.86 -40.51 -20.51
N THR A 5 -33.57 -40.25 -20.33
CA THR A 5 -33.05 -39.60 -19.10
C THR A 5 -31.67 -38.98 -19.32
N ALA A 6 -31.65 -37.65 -19.20
CA ALA A 6 -30.59 -36.79 -18.65
C ALA A 6 -29.14 -37.02 -19.10
N LEU A 7 -28.74 -36.29 -20.13
CA LEU A 7 -27.40 -35.71 -20.19
C LEU A 7 -27.57 -34.19 -20.14
N GLY A 8 -27.59 -33.67 -18.92
CA GLY A 8 -27.39 -32.25 -18.66
C GLY A 8 -25.97 -31.90 -19.09
N VAL A 9 -25.85 -31.27 -20.26
CA VAL A 9 -24.69 -30.47 -20.60
C VAL A 9 -24.84 -29.17 -19.81
N PRO A 10 -23.96 -28.82 -18.86
CA PRO A 10 -23.99 -27.50 -18.28
C PRO A 10 -23.50 -26.50 -19.33
N GLY A 11 -24.45 -25.96 -20.09
CA GLY A 11 -24.25 -24.72 -20.82
C GLY A 11 -23.98 -23.61 -19.82
N ILE A 12 -22.74 -23.12 -19.80
CA ILE A 12 -22.23 -21.73 -19.94
C ILE A 12 -23.17 -20.51 -19.72
N SER A 13 -24.38 -20.67 -19.18
CA SER A 13 -25.40 -19.62 -19.05
C SER A 13 -25.37 -18.90 -17.71
N ASP A 14 -24.35 -19.11 -16.87
CA ASP A 14 -24.26 -18.48 -15.54
C ASP A 14 -23.19 -17.36 -15.42
N GLN A 15 -22.50 -17.01 -16.51
CA GLN A 15 -21.38 -16.04 -16.42
C GLN A 15 -21.78 -14.56 -16.40
N PHE A 16 -23.08 -14.20 -16.37
CA PHE A 16 -23.52 -12.80 -16.49
C PHE A 16 -24.46 -12.31 -15.39
N ARG A 17 -24.51 -12.96 -14.21
CA ARG A 17 -25.36 -12.49 -13.08
C ARG A 17 -24.63 -12.17 -11.77
N SER A 18 -23.33 -11.91 -11.80
CA SER A 18 -22.62 -11.37 -10.63
C SER A 18 -21.82 -10.10 -10.94
N ILE A 19 -22.39 -9.23 -11.78
CA ILE A 19 -22.21 -7.79 -11.64
C ILE A 19 -23.25 -7.30 -10.63
N GLY A 20 -23.19 -7.88 -9.43
CA GLY A 20 -23.61 -7.14 -8.25
C GLY A 20 -22.69 -5.93 -8.18
N SER A 21 -23.29 -4.76 -8.06
CA SER A 21 -22.66 -3.47 -7.80
C SER A 21 -21.32 -3.63 -7.09
N PRO A 22 -20.27 -2.85 -7.41
CA PRO A 22 -19.09 -2.85 -6.57
C PRO A 22 -19.60 -2.57 -5.16
N THR A 23 -19.60 -3.61 -4.32
CA THR A 23 -19.81 -3.47 -2.89
C THR A 23 -18.71 -2.50 -2.53
N LEU A 24 -19.11 -1.25 -2.29
CA LEU A 24 -18.34 -0.24 -1.60
C LEU A 24 -17.77 -0.99 -0.41
N ARG A 25 -16.52 -1.38 -0.60
CA ARG A 25 -15.80 -2.22 0.32
C ARG A 25 -15.66 -1.28 1.51
N THR A 26 -16.44 -1.53 2.56
CA THR A 26 -16.27 -0.87 3.86
C THR A 26 -14.94 -1.38 4.41
N VAL A 27 -13.86 -0.92 3.79
CA VAL A 27 -12.48 -1.00 4.26
C VAL A 27 -12.31 0.31 5.02
N SER A 28 -11.66 0.27 6.18
CA SER A 28 -11.30 1.47 6.93
C SER A 28 -10.93 2.61 5.97
N ASP A 29 -11.59 3.75 6.13
CA ASP A 29 -11.52 4.95 5.25
C ASP A 29 -10.11 5.59 5.23
N ASP A 30 -9.10 4.90 5.76
CA ASP A 30 -7.71 5.32 5.77
C ASP A 30 -6.95 4.57 4.67
N PRO A 31 -6.36 5.26 3.69
CA PRO A 31 -5.56 4.63 2.66
C PRO A 31 -4.24 4.05 3.19
N ILE A 32 -3.86 4.35 4.45
CA ILE A 32 -2.70 3.80 5.13
C ILE A 32 -3.19 2.91 6.28
N SER A 33 -2.80 1.63 6.24
CA SER A 33 -3.09 0.72 7.35
C SER A 33 -2.43 1.22 8.63
N GLN A 34 -3.04 0.97 9.79
CA GLN A 34 -2.46 1.35 11.07
C GLN A 34 -1.02 0.80 11.24
N GLU A 35 -0.80 -0.47 10.86
CA GLU A 35 0.52 -1.10 10.91
C GLU A 35 1.55 -0.35 10.04
N ASP A 36 1.17 0.04 8.82
CA ASP A 36 2.05 0.81 7.94
C ASP A 36 2.34 2.19 8.53
N ALA A 37 1.33 2.83 9.12
CA ALA A 37 1.48 4.14 9.76
C ALA A 37 2.44 4.09 10.96
N GLU A 38 2.38 3.03 11.77
CA GLU A 38 3.29 2.81 12.90
C GLU A 38 4.74 2.61 12.41
N ILE A 39 4.94 1.83 11.36
CA ILE A 39 6.27 1.63 10.77
C ILE A 39 6.81 2.93 10.18
N ILE A 40 5.99 3.67 9.42
CA ILE A 40 6.39 4.95 8.83
C ILE A 40 6.75 5.95 9.91
N ALA A 41 5.94 6.07 10.95
CA ALA A 41 6.21 6.98 12.06
C ALA A 41 7.53 6.66 12.73
N ALA A 42 7.72 5.39 13.11
CA ALA A 42 8.93 4.96 13.80
C ALA A 42 10.19 5.13 12.93
N VAL A 43 10.09 4.86 11.62
CA VAL A 43 11.19 5.16 10.66
C VAL A 43 11.49 6.65 10.63
N VAL A 44 10.48 7.52 10.48
CA VAL A 44 10.67 8.97 10.41
C VAL A 44 11.30 9.51 11.70
N ASP A 45 10.83 9.05 12.85
CA ASP A 45 11.31 9.49 14.16
C ASP A 45 12.77 9.07 14.42
N HIS A 46 13.28 8.07 13.70
CA HIS A 46 14.67 7.58 13.78
C HIS A 46 15.57 8.06 12.63
N ILE A 47 15.06 8.84 11.68
CA ILE A 47 15.91 9.48 10.67
C ILE A 47 16.51 10.75 11.27
N ASP A 48 17.75 10.61 11.74
CA ASP A 48 18.55 11.72 12.23
C ASP A 48 19.69 12.03 11.24
N PRO A 49 19.81 13.27 10.73
CA PRO A 49 20.85 13.63 9.77
C PRO A 49 22.25 13.69 10.39
N ASP A 50 22.36 13.92 11.70
CA ASP A 50 23.62 13.99 12.42
C ASP A 50 24.12 12.59 12.83
N THR A 51 23.19 11.63 12.97
CA THR A 51 23.45 10.24 13.37
C THR A 51 22.82 9.25 12.38
N PRO A 52 23.35 9.13 11.16
CA PRO A 52 22.77 8.25 10.15
C PRO A 52 22.90 6.77 10.55
N LEU A 53 21.77 6.08 10.59
CA LEU A 53 21.69 4.63 10.81
C LEU A 53 21.72 3.88 9.48
N THR A 54 22.35 2.70 9.44
CA THR A 54 22.14 1.77 8.33
C THR A 54 20.73 1.18 8.39
N ASP A 55 20.21 0.70 7.25
CA ASP A 55 18.88 0.04 7.22
C ASP A 55 18.78 -1.11 8.25
N GLU A 56 19.88 -1.86 8.45
CA GLU A 56 19.96 -2.97 9.41
C GLU A 56 19.96 -2.48 10.86
N GLN A 57 20.69 -1.41 11.17
CA GLN A 57 20.66 -0.80 12.50
C GLN A 57 19.27 -0.23 12.81
N LEU A 58 18.65 0.45 11.84
CA LEU A 58 17.30 0.94 11.97
C LEU A 58 16.31 -0.21 12.20
N GLN A 59 16.45 -1.32 11.47
CA GLN A 59 15.63 -2.51 11.72
C GLN A 59 15.79 -3.05 13.15
N GLN A 60 17.02 -3.11 13.65
CA GLN A 60 17.26 -3.60 15.01
C GLN A 60 16.66 -2.69 16.09
N VAL A 61 16.70 -1.37 15.88
CA VAL A 61 16.06 -0.40 16.76
C VAL A 61 14.54 -0.56 16.70
N LEU A 62 13.95 -0.58 15.51
CA LEU A 62 12.51 -0.71 15.37
C LEU A 62 11.97 -2.07 15.84
N ALA A 63 12.78 -3.13 15.76
CA ALA A 63 12.41 -4.46 16.24
C ALA A 63 12.30 -4.56 17.77
N VAL A 64 12.84 -3.59 18.53
CA VAL A 64 12.63 -3.53 19.98
C VAL A 64 11.45 -2.65 20.38
N GLU A 65 10.97 -1.79 19.49
CA GLU A 65 9.88 -0.84 19.74
C GLU A 65 8.52 -1.35 19.24
N LEU A 66 8.51 -2.08 18.12
CA LEU A 66 7.29 -2.52 17.45
C LEU A 66 7.07 -4.03 17.62
N ASP A 67 5.82 -4.41 17.85
CA ASP A 67 5.35 -5.81 17.86
C ASP A 67 4.10 -5.94 16.95
N PRO A 68 4.21 -6.64 15.80
CA PRO A 68 5.36 -7.41 15.32
C PRO A 68 6.52 -6.53 14.84
N PRO A 69 7.78 -7.04 14.90
CA PRO A 69 8.94 -6.29 14.44
C PRO A 69 8.91 -6.11 12.91
N PRO A 70 9.22 -4.91 12.38
CA PRO A 70 9.18 -4.66 10.95
C PRO A 70 10.27 -5.43 10.21
N THR A 71 9.95 -5.86 8.99
CA THR A 71 10.94 -6.46 8.10
C THR A 71 11.85 -5.38 7.51
N LEU A 72 13.11 -5.74 7.23
CA LEU A 72 14.04 -4.86 6.51
C LEU A 72 13.47 -4.37 5.16
N ARG A 73 12.63 -5.19 4.51
CA ARG A 73 11.95 -4.82 3.26
C ARG A 73 10.93 -3.71 3.48
N ALA A 74 10.13 -3.76 4.55
CA ALA A 74 9.17 -2.72 4.88
C ALA A 74 9.88 -1.39 5.14
N ILE A 75 10.93 -1.40 5.96
CA ILE A 75 11.76 -0.21 6.25
C ILE A 75 12.34 0.39 4.97
N ARG A 76 12.95 -0.44 4.10
CA ARG A 76 13.49 0.03 2.82
C ARG A 76 12.43 0.62 1.90
N THR A 77 11.22 0.07 1.93
CA THR A 77 10.08 0.60 1.16
C THR A 77 9.72 2.00 1.66
N VAL A 78 9.58 2.17 2.98
CA VAL A 78 9.33 3.49 3.58
C VAL A 78 10.44 4.48 3.23
N LEU A 79 11.72 4.11 3.41
CA LEU A 79 12.84 4.97 3.05
C LEU A 79 12.86 5.34 1.56
N ALA A 80 12.48 4.42 0.68
CA ALA A 80 12.37 4.69 -0.75
C ALA A 80 11.23 5.69 -1.04
N ILE A 81 10.08 5.55 -0.37
CA ILE A 81 8.95 6.48 -0.48
C ILE A 81 9.35 7.88 0.01
N LEU A 82 9.99 8.00 1.18
CA LEU A 82 10.44 9.30 1.72
C LEU A 82 11.44 10.02 0.79
N ARG A 83 12.22 9.26 0.00
CA ARG A 83 13.15 9.82 -1.00
C ARG A 83 12.45 10.26 -2.29
N MET A 84 11.18 9.93 -2.49
CA MET A 84 10.46 10.32 -3.69
C MET A 84 10.24 11.84 -3.72
N PRO A 85 10.48 12.52 -4.87
CA PRO A 85 10.40 13.98 -4.95
C PRO A 85 9.04 14.56 -4.55
N HIS A 86 7.96 13.83 -4.83
CA HIS A 86 6.58 14.24 -4.57
C HIS A 86 6.19 14.13 -3.09
N VAL A 87 6.89 13.30 -2.30
CA VAL A 87 6.66 13.21 -0.84
C VAL A 87 7.23 14.42 -0.10
N GLN A 88 8.23 15.10 -0.69
CA GLN A 88 8.83 16.33 -0.17
C GLN A 88 9.30 16.24 1.29
N TYR A 89 9.67 15.04 1.75
CA TYR A 89 10.14 14.81 3.11
C TYR A 89 11.38 15.67 3.45
N ARG A 90 11.44 16.14 4.69
CA ARG A 90 12.57 16.87 5.27
C ARG A 90 13.03 16.17 6.55
N PRO A 91 14.34 15.90 6.72
CA PRO A 91 14.84 15.38 7.99
C PRO A 91 14.41 16.26 9.16
N GLY A 92 13.94 15.65 10.25
CA GLY A 92 13.40 16.34 11.42
C GLY A 92 11.95 16.82 11.30
N GLU A 93 11.24 16.51 10.20
CA GLU A 93 9.79 16.73 10.09
C GLU A 93 9.04 15.72 10.99
N PRO A 94 7.99 16.14 11.73
CA PRO A 94 7.25 15.22 12.58
C PRO A 94 6.56 14.13 11.75
N SER A 95 6.65 12.88 12.21
CA SER A 95 6.02 11.70 11.61
C SER A 95 4.54 11.90 11.27
N ALA A 96 3.79 12.56 12.16
CA ALA A 96 2.38 12.88 11.92
C ALA A 96 2.14 13.73 10.66
N ALA A 97 3.00 14.71 10.36
CA ALA A 97 2.88 15.55 9.16
C ALA A 97 3.25 14.77 7.89
N VAL A 98 4.24 13.88 7.99
CA VAL A 98 4.62 12.98 6.89
C VAL A 98 3.48 12.04 6.54
N LEU A 99 2.87 11.41 7.57
CA LEU A 99 1.73 10.52 7.41
C LEU A 99 0.52 11.21 6.80
N ASP A 100 0.18 12.41 7.28
CA ASP A 100 -0.93 13.20 6.73
C ASP A 100 -0.73 13.55 5.25
N ARG A 101 0.50 13.92 4.87
CA ARG A 101 0.86 14.17 3.47
C ARG A 101 0.76 12.90 2.62
N MET A 102 1.27 11.78 3.12
CA MET A 102 1.17 10.49 2.43
C MET A 102 -0.28 10.06 2.25
N ARG A 103 -1.14 10.29 3.26
CA ARG A 103 -2.58 10.02 3.17
C ARG A 103 -3.23 10.84 2.07
N THR A 104 -3.01 12.15 2.09
CA THR A 104 -3.52 13.08 1.07
C THR A 104 -3.09 12.66 -0.34
N MET A 105 -1.84 12.23 -0.50
CA MET A 105 -1.31 11.79 -1.80
C MET A 105 -1.96 10.50 -2.29
N LEU A 106 -2.28 9.57 -1.39
CA LEU A 106 -2.98 8.33 -1.74
C LEU A 106 -4.45 8.61 -2.07
N GLU A 107 -5.12 9.47 -1.31
CA GLU A 107 -6.50 9.91 -1.59
C GLU A 107 -6.59 10.61 -2.95
N ASP A 108 -5.64 11.49 -3.29
CA ASP A 108 -5.57 12.14 -4.59
C ASP A 108 -5.34 11.12 -5.73
N ALA A 109 -4.49 10.12 -5.52
CA ALA A 109 -4.24 9.05 -6.50
C ALA A 109 -5.45 8.13 -6.70
N GLU A 110 -6.24 7.87 -5.65
CA GLU A 110 -7.49 7.09 -5.75
C GLU A 110 -8.60 7.87 -6.45
N THR A 111 -8.67 9.18 -6.23
CA THR A 111 -9.70 10.06 -6.82
C THR A 111 -9.35 10.54 -8.24
N ASN A 112 -8.06 10.59 -8.58
CA ASN A 112 -7.55 11.00 -9.89
C ASN A 112 -6.44 10.05 -10.37
N PRO A 113 -6.78 8.82 -10.77
CA PRO A 113 -5.79 7.86 -11.24
C PRO A 113 -5.07 8.40 -12.49
N PRO A 114 -3.75 8.18 -12.63
CA PRO A 114 -3.05 8.57 -13.84
C PRO A 114 -3.69 7.90 -15.06
N PRO A 115 -3.78 8.60 -16.21
CA PRO A 115 -4.39 8.03 -17.40
C PRO A 115 -3.69 6.71 -17.77
N PRO A 116 -4.45 5.70 -18.26
CA PRO A 116 -3.97 4.33 -18.45
C PRO A 116 -2.73 4.20 -19.37
N ASP A 117 -2.44 5.23 -20.17
CA ASP A 117 -1.29 5.29 -21.07
C ASP A 117 0.06 5.58 -20.38
N TYR A 118 0.09 5.83 -19.07
CA TYR A 118 1.34 6.13 -18.33
C TYR A 118 2.34 4.97 -18.33
N LEU A 119 1.88 3.72 -18.40
CA LEU A 119 2.74 2.51 -18.47
C LEU A 119 3.14 2.12 -19.91
N GLY A 120 2.50 2.70 -20.93
CA GLY A 120 2.75 2.38 -22.33
C GLY A 120 3.96 3.08 -22.96
N ASN A 121 4.50 4.11 -22.30
CA ASN A 121 5.46 5.05 -22.89
C ASN A 121 6.86 5.05 -22.27
N MET A 122 7.23 4.06 -21.45
CA MET A 122 8.63 3.90 -21.04
C MET A 122 9.42 3.18 -22.16
N PRO A 123 10.42 3.83 -22.80
CA PRO A 123 11.34 3.09 -23.66
C PRO A 123 12.12 2.07 -22.81
N TYR A 124 12.09 0.81 -23.26
CA TYR A 124 12.87 -0.30 -22.71
C TYR A 124 14.38 -0.03 -22.72
#